data_AF-A0A539DHX0-F1
#
_entry.id   AF-A0A539DHX0-F1
#
_cell.length_a   1.000
_cell.length_b   1.000
_cell.length_c   1.000
_cell.angle_alpha   90.00
_cell.angle_beta   90.00
_cell.angle_gamma   90.00
#
_symmetry.space_group_name_H-M   'P 1'
#
loop_
_entity.id
_entity.type
_entity.pdbx_description
1 polymer ?
#
loop_
_entity_poly.entity_id
_entity_poly.type
_entity_poly.pdbx_seq_one_letter_code
_entity_poly.pdbx_strand_id
1 'polypeptide(L)'
;MPHDALLGVAQSLHEEGVYSDVFMISALTGDGVADLTKHLADNAPEGPWLYPEDQAADAPVRVLAAEITREKIMLRLHDEIPYEIAVETDAWEEKKDGSVRIEQTIYVAREGHRKIAIGDKGQTIKTIGKLAREDMAVFLERPVHLFLHVKLKENWSEERARYEAMGLEWEKE
;
A
#
# COMPACT_ATOMS: atom_id res chain seq x y z
N MET A 1 -1.63 24.42 -6.15
CA MET A 1 -2.44 25.55 -6.67
C MET A 1 -2.45 26.66 -5.63
N PRO A 2 -2.56 27.94 -5.99
CA PRO A 2 -2.76 29.00 -5.03
C PRO A 2 -4.10 28.83 -4.29
N HIS A 3 -4.16 29.25 -3.03
CA HIS A 3 -5.30 29.07 -2.13
C HIS A 3 -6.63 29.57 -2.73
N ASP A 4 -6.61 30.71 -3.41
CA ASP A 4 -7.81 31.31 -4.02
C ASP A 4 -8.43 30.44 -5.13
N ALA A 5 -7.60 29.67 -5.85
CA ALA A 5 -8.09 28.74 -6.87
C ALA A 5 -8.69 27.47 -6.23
N LEU A 6 -8.18 27.05 -5.06
CA LEU A 6 -8.74 25.93 -4.30
C LEU A 6 -10.09 26.29 -3.69
N LEU A 7 -10.28 27.54 -3.26
CA LEU A 7 -11.54 28.01 -2.71
C LEU A 7 -12.70 27.89 -3.71
N GLY A 8 -12.46 28.23 -4.98
CA GLY A 8 -13.47 28.06 -6.04
C GLY A 8 -13.86 26.59 -6.28
N VAL A 9 -12.89 25.68 -6.20
CA VAL A 9 -13.15 24.22 -6.32
C VAL A 9 -13.89 23.70 -5.09
N ALA A 10 -13.50 24.13 -3.90
CA ALA A 10 -14.17 23.75 -2.67
C ALA A 10 -15.63 24.20 -2.66
N GLN A 11 -15.89 25.42 -3.14
CA GLN A 11 -17.24 25.95 -3.32
C GLN A 11 -18.05 25.10 -4.31
N SER A 12 -17.50 24.78 -5.49
CA SER A 12 -18.24 23.97 -6.47
C SER A 12 -18.59 22.58 -5.95
N LEU A 13 -17.68 21.95 -5.20
CA LEU A 13 -17.95 20.64 -4.58
C LEU A 13 -19.03 20.75 -3.49
N HIS A 14 -18.98 21.80 -2.66
CA HIS A 14 -20.00 22.03 -1.64
C HIS A 14 -21.39 22.26 -2.26
N GLU A 15 -21.45 22.98 -3.39
CA GLU A 15 -22.68 23.27 -4.13
C GLU A 15 -23.33 22.01 -4.76
N GLU A 16 -22.60 20.91 -4.95
CA GLU A 16 -23.20 19.63 -5.37
C GLU A 16 -24.13 19.04 -4.32
N GLY A 17 -24.03 19.47 -3.05
CA GLY A 17 -24.87 19.01 -1.95
C GLY A 17 -24.61 17.55 -1.53
N VAL A 18 -23.58 16.91 -2.08
CA VAL A 18 -23.18 15.53 -1.76
C VAL A 18 -22.30 15.46 -0.52
N TYR A 19 -21.52 16.51 -0.26
CA TYR A 19 -20.53 16.56 0.82
C TYR A 19 -21.04 17.45 1.96
N SER A 20 -20.92 16.98 3.20
CA SER A 20 -21.23 17.81 4.37
C SER A 20 -20.24 18.96 4.53
N ASP A 21 -18.96 18.67 4.32
CA ASP A 21 -17.84 19.56 4.57
C ASP A 21 -16.75 19.34 3.51
N VAL A 22 -16.02 20.40 3.17
CA VAL A 22 -14.91 20.35 2.21
C VAL A 22 -13.65 20.92 2.87
N PHE A 23 -12.60 20.10 2.96
CA PHE A 23 -11.33 20.48 3.59
C PHE A 23 -10.24 20.64 2.52
N MET A 24 -9.51 21.75 2.58
CA MET A 24 -8.29 21.94 1.81
C MET A 24 -7.11 21.49 2.68
N ILE A 25 -6.44 20.41 2.29
CA ILE A 25 -5.33 19.85 3.07
C ILE A 25 -4.07 19.63 2.23
N SER A 26 -2.94 19.56 2.92
CA SER A 26 -1.67 19.10 2.35
C SER A 26 -0.98 18.16 3.33
N ALA A 27 -1.08 16.85 3.08
CA ALA A 27 -0.43 15.83 3.90
C ALA A 27 1.11 16.00 3.96
N LEU A 28 1.71 16.55 2.90
CA LEU A 28 3.15 16.79 2.84
C LEU A 28 3.61 17.92 3.77
N THR A 29 2.80 18.98 3.92
CA THR A 29 3.17 20.17 4.72
C THR A 29 2.47 20.23 6.07
N GLY A 30 1.42 19.42 6.26
CA GLY A 30 0.54 19.43 7.43
C GLY A 30 -0.59 20.46 7.37
N ASP A 31 -0.65 21.31 6.34
CA ASP A 31 -1.68 22.34 6.21
C ASP A 31 -3.09 21.74 6.15
N GLY A 32 -4.03 22.33 6.89
CA GLY A 32 -5.43 21.87 7.04
C GLY A 32 -5.63 20.48 7.68
N VAL A 33 -4.56 19.71 7.93
CA VAL A 33 -4.68 18.33 8.47
C VAL A 33 -5.26 18.36 9.88
N ALA A 34 -4.86 19.32 10.72
CA ALA A 34 -5.37 19.45 12.09
C ALA A 34 -6.88 19.69 12.13
N ASP A 35 -7.40 20.52 11.22
CA ASP A 35 -8.84 20.82 11.13
C ASP A 35 -9.63 19.57 10.69
N LEU A 36 -9.10 18.83 9.72
CA LEU A 36 -9.67 17.55 9.30
C LEU A 36 -9.65 16.52 10.45
N THR A 37 -8.52 16.35 11.13
CA THR A 37 -8.40 15.42 12.25
C THR A 37 -9.39 15.74 13.36
N LYS A 38 -9.53 17.03 13.69
CA LYS A 38 -10.50 17.48 14.69
C LYS A 38 -11.93 17.18 14.25
N HIS A 39 -12.30 17.52 13.02
CA HIS A 39 -13.64 17.25 12.50
C HIS A 39 -13.97 15.74 12.52
N LEU A 40 -13.03 14.88 12.13
CA LEU A 40 -13.21 13.43 12.20
C LEU A 40 -13.39 12.94 13.65
N ALA A 41 -12.60 13.48 14.59
CA ALA A 41 -12.72 13.14 16.00
C ALA A 41 -14.07 13.60 16.60
N ASP A 42 -14.52 14.81 16.27
CA ASP A 42 -15.79 15.37 16.74
C ASP A 42 -17.01 14.60 16.19
N ASN A 43 -16.86 13.94 15.04
CA ASN A 43 -17.91 13.11 14.42
C ASN A 43 -17.78 11.61 14.70
N ALA A 44 -16.72 11.18 15.40
CA ALA A 44 -16.56 9.78 15.76
C ALA A 44 -17.65 9.37 16.77
N PRO A 45 -18.35 8.24 16.56
CA PRO A 45 -19.33 7.77 17.52
C PRO A 45 -18.64 7.40 18.85
N GLU A 46 -19.28 7.73 19.96
CA GLU A 46 -18.80 7.28 21.27
C GLU A 46 -18.76 5.74 21.31
N GLY A 47 -17.63 5.19 21.75
CA GLY A 47 -17.41 3.76 21.79
C GLY A 47 -16.12 3.39 22.51
N PRO A 48 -15.93 2.10 22.83
CA PRO A 48 -14.66 1.62 23.36
C PRO A 48 -13.58 1.72 22.28
N TRP A 49 -12.32 1.86 22.72
CA TRP A 49 -11.17 1.68 21.84
C TRP A 49 -11.22 0.29 21.19
N LEU A 50 -11.28 0.25 19.86
CA LEU A 50 -11.29 -1.01 19.11
C LEU A 50 -9.90 -1.64 18.99
N TYR A 51 -8.86 -0.81 19.12
CA TYR A 51 -7.45 -1.21 19.00
C TYR A 51 -6.62 -0.58 20.13
N PRO A 52 -5.50 -1.22 20.54
CA PRO A 52 -4.51 -0.63 21.44
C PRO A 52 -3.90 0.66 20.89
N GLU A 53 -3.47 1.57 21.77
CA GLU A 53 -2.89 2.88 21.42
C GLU A 53 -1.60 2.76 20.59
N ASP A 54 -0.84 1.68 20.78
CA ASP A 54 0.44 1.41 20.11
C ASP A 54 0.28 0.63 18.79
N GLN A 55 -0.94 0.23 18.42
CA GLN A 55 -1.18 -0.52 17.20
C GLN A 55 -1.24 0.41 15.99
N ALA A 56 -0.14 0.49 15.24
CA ALA A 56 -0.03 1.35 14.05
C ALA A 56 -0.87 0.87 12.84
N ALA A 57 -1.15 -0.42 12.73
CA ALA A 57 -1.99 -1.00 11.67
C ALA A 57 -2.69 -2.28 12.17
N ASP A 58 -3.90 -2.54 11.68
CA ASP A 58 -4.65 -3.79 11.87
C ASP A 58 -4.36 -4.85 10.78
N ALA A 59 -3.63 -4.45 9.73
CA ALA A 59 -3.20 -5.35 8.67
C ALA A 59 -2.17 -6.37 9.19
N PRO A 60 -2.30 -7.66 8.84
CA PRO A 60 -1.30 -8.67 9.15
C PRO A 60 0.08 -8.24 8.64
N VAL A 61 1.14 -8.48 9.42
CA VAL A 61 2.53 -8.10 9.09
C VAL A 61 2.95 -8.57 7.68
N ARG A 62 2.41 -9.71 7.23
CA ARG A 62 2.63 -10.25 5.87
C ARG A 62 2.08 -9.35 4.76
N VAL A 63 0.95 -8.69 5.00
CA VAL A 63 0.34 -7.71 4.09
C VAL A 63 1.22 -6.46 4.06
N LEU A 64 1.63 -5.95 5.23
CA LEU A 64 2.52 -4.79 5.31
C LEU A 64 3.85 -5.03 4.58
N ALA A 65 4.44 -6.22 4.71
CA ALA A 65 5.62 -6.60 3.94
C ALA A 65 5.34 -6.62 2.41
N ALA A 66 4.17 -7.08 1.97
CA ALA A 66 3.81 -7.03 0.55
C ALA A 66 3.68 -5.56 0.07
N GLU A 67 3.10 -4.69 0.88
CA GLU A 67 2.93 -3.27 0.61
C GLU A 67 4.26 -2.52 0.52
N ILE A 68 5.22 -2.79 1.41
CA ILE A 68 6.58 -2.22 1.33
C ILE A 68 7.21 -2.55 -0.02
N THR A 69 7.12 -3.81 -0.47
CA THR A 69 7.64 -4.20 -1.79
C THR A 69 6.87 -3.52 -2.92
N ARG A 70 5.53 -3.44 -2.82
CA ARG A 70 4.67 -2.78 -3.82
C ARG A 70 5.02 -1.30 -3.97
N GLU A 71 5.29 -0.61 -2.87
CA GLU A 71 5.78 0.78 -2.87
C GLU A 71 7.08 0.91 -3.67
N LYS A 72 8.06 0.02 -3.46
CA LYS A 72 9.33 0.08 -4.20
C LYS A 72 9.17 -0.25 -5.68
N ILE A 73 8.21 -1.11 -6.03
CA ILE A 73 7.82 -1.32 -7.43
C ILE A 73 7.24 -0.03 -8.02
N MET A 74 6.32 0.64 -7.31
CA MET A 74 5.70 1.90 -7.75
C MET A 74 6.71 3.03 -7.94
N LEU A 75 7.70 3.14 -7.05
CA LEU A 75 8.74 4.15 -7.16
C LEU A 75 9.74 3.84 -8.28
N ARG A 76 9.91 2.56 -8.64
CA ARG A 76 10.94 2.14 -9.60
C ARG A 76 10.42 1.97 -11.02
N LEU A 77 9.19 1.50 -11.16
CA LEU A 77 8.52 1.31 -12.44
C LEU A 77 7.68 2.55 -12.75
N HIS A 78 7.73 3.00 -14.00
CA HIS A 78 6.99 4.17 -14.46
C HIS A 78 5.73 3.73 -15.22
N ASP A 79 4.93 4.72 -15.63
CA ASP A 79 3.70 4.54 -16.43
C ASP A 79 2.63 3.70 -15.72
N GLU A 80 1.78 3.00 -16.47
CA GLU A 80 0.62 2.27 -15.96
C GLU A 80 0.99 0.92 -15.29
N ILE A 81 2.24 0.49 -15.44
CA ILE A 81 2.72 -0.83 -15.00
C ILE A 81 2.52 -1.08 -13.50
N PRO A 82 2.81 -0.15 -12.58
CA PRO A 82 2.65 -0.40 -11.15
C PRO A 82 1.21 -0.70 -10.72
N TYR A 83 0.22 -0.24 -11.49
CA TYR A 83 -1.19 -0.46 -11.20
C TYR A 83 -1.69 -1.84 -11.68
N GLU A 84 -0.96 -2.47 -12.61
CA GLU A 84 -1.22 -3.83 -13.08
C GLU A 84 -0.34 -4.89 -12.38
N ILE A 85 0.16 -4.58 -11.17
CA ILE A 85 0.98 -5.47 -10.36
C ILE A 85 0.33 -5.77 -9.00
N ALA A 86 0.41 -7.04 -8.60
CA ALA A 86 0.13 -7.49 -7.24
C ALA A 86 1.39 -8.07 -6.60
N VAL A 87 1.54 -7.84 -5.29
CA VAL A 87 2.54 -8.51 -4.47
C VAL A 87 1.81 -9.35 -3.42
N GLU A 88 2.28 -10.57 -3.22
CA GLU A 88 1.77 -11.50 -2.21
C GLU A 88 2.94 -12.10 -1.43
N THR A 89 2.77 -12.29 -0.13
CA THR A 89 3.76 -12.95 0.74
C THR A 89 3.42 -14.42 0.87
N ASP A 90 4.10 -15.27 0.10
CA ASP A 90 3.87 -16.71 0.02
C ASP A 90 4.34 -17.44 1.29
N ALA A 91 5.53 -17.09 1.79
CA ALA A 91 6.16 -17.77 2.92
C ALA A 91 6.79 -16.81 3.90
N TRP A 92 6.71 -17.18 5.18
CA TRP A 92 7.28 -16.45 6.30
C TRP A 92 7.85 -17.45 7.30
N GLU A 93 9.17 -17.49 7.40
CA GLU A 93 9.88 -18.42 8.27
C GLU A 93 10.78 -17.64 9.24
N GLU A 94 10.52 -17.79 10.53
CA GLU A 94 11.40 -17.27 11.57
C GLU A 94 12.59 -18.19 11.74
N LYS A 95 13.78 -17.62 11.74
CA LYS A 95 15.03 -18.36 11.90
C LYS A 95 15.49 -18.35 13.35
N LYS A 96 16.29 -19.35 13.69
CA LYS A 96 16.85 -19.53 15.05
C LYS A 96 17.73 -18.35 15.51
N ASP A 97 18.29 -17.59 14.57
CA ASP A 97 19.12 -16.41 14.85
C ASP A 97 18.29 -15.11 15.02
N GLY A 98 16.95 -15.22 15.02
CA GLY A 98 16.04 -14.08 15.13
C GLY A 98 15.79 -13.35 13.82
N SER A 99 16.43 -13.75 12.71
CA SER A 99 16.10 -13.23 11.38
C SER A 99 14.80 -13.83 10.83
N VAL A 100 14.28 -13.20 9.78
CA VAL A 100 13.11 -13.72 9.07
C VAL A 100 13.42 -13.95 7.60
N ARG A 101 13.01 -15.10 7.08
CA ARG A 101 12.95 -15.36 5.63
C ARG A 101 11.55 -15.05 5.14
N ILE A 102 11.47 -14.18 4.14
CA ILE A 102 10.22 -13.76 3.50
C ILE A 102 10.32 -14.11 2.02
N GLU A 103 9.35 -14.87 1.52
CA GLU A 103 9.21 -15.14 0.09
C GLU A 103 7.96 -14.42 -0.43
N GLN A 104 8.13 -13.65 -1.50
CA GLN A 104 7.05 -12.92 -2.13
C GLN A 104 6.98 -13.21 -3.62
N THR A 105 5.77 -13.29 -4.12
CA THR A 105 5.47 -13.36 -5.55
C THR A 105 4.92 -12.01 -6.01
N ILE A 106 5.53 -11.48 -7.07
CA ILE A 106 5.07 -10.33 -7.84
C ILE A 106 4.32 -10.88 -9.06
N TYR A 107 3.01 -10.69 -9.06
CA TYR A 107 2.15 -11.04 -10.17
C TYR A 107 2.07 -9.90 -11.17
N VAL A 108 2.19 -10.23 -12.44
CA VAL A 108 2.06 -9.30 -13.56
C VAL A 108 1.03 -9.85 -14.55
N ALA A 109 0.25 -8.97 -15.16
CA ALA A 109 -0.80 -9.36 -16.10
C ALA A 109 -0.26 -9.73 -17.50
N ARG A 110 0.92 -9.22 -17.89
CA ARG A 110 1.46 -9.36 -19.26
C ARG A 110 2.96 -9.69 -19.25
N GLU A 111 3.42 -10.46 -20.24
CA GLU A 111 4.84 -10.85 -20.35
C GLU A 111 5.77 -9.63 -20.56
N GLY A 112 5.28 -8.56 -21.19
CA GLY A 112 6.00 -7.29 -21.27
C GLY A 112 6.30 -6.71 -19.89
N HIS A 113 5.31 -6.70 -18.99
CA HIS A 113 5.46 -6.22 -17.61
C HIS A 113 6.40 -7.11 -16.81
N ARG A 114 6.37 -8.42 -17.04
CA ARG A 114 7.34 -9.36 -16.45
C ARG A 114 8.78 -8.98 -16.78
N LYS A 115 9.07 -8.72 -18.06
CA LYS A 115 10.41 -8.33 -18.51
C LYS A 115 10.86 -6.99 -17.90
N ILE A 116 9.94 -6.04 -17.78
CA ILE A 116 10.22 -4.71 -17.20
C ILE A 116 10.48 -4.81 -15.69
N ALA A 117 9.65 -5.57 -14.96
CA ALA A 117 9.82 -5.81 -13.52
C ALA A 117 11.15 -6.51 -13.19
N ILE A 118 11.55 -7.48 -14.01
CA ILE A 118 12.86 -8.14 -13.89
C ILE A 118 13.99 -7.15 -14.25
N GLY A 119 13.83 -6.43 -15.37
CA GLY A 119 14.83 -5.51 -15.92
C GLY A 119 16.01 -6.21 -16.57
N ASP A 120 16.91 -5.43 -17.19
CA ASP A 120 18.11 -5.97 -17.83
C ASP A 120 18.94 -6.78 -16.83
N LYS A 121 19.19 -8.06 -17.15
CA LYS A 121 19.93 -9.02 -16.31
C LYS A 121 19.45 -9.09 -14.85
N GLY A 122 18.17 -8.78 -14.59
CA GLY A 122 17.58 -8.79 -13.25
C GLY A 122 17.95 -7.56 -12.39
N GLN A 123 18.49 -6.48 -12.97
CA GLN A 123 18.93 -5.33 -12.19
C GLN A 123 17.78 -4.58 -11.51
N THR A 124 16.62 -4.48 -12.17
CA THR A 124 15.45 -3.81 -11.61
C THR A 124 14.93 -4.55 -10.37
N ILE A 125 14.69 -5.86 -10.50
CA ILE A 125 14.19 -6.67 -9.38
C ILE A 125 15.19 -6.75 -8.21
N LYS A 126 16.50 -6.77 -8.50
CA LYS A 126 17.55 -6.71 -7.45
C LYS A 126 17.51 -5.38 -6.68
N THR A 127 17.29 -4.28 -7.38
CA THR A 127 17.19 -2.95 -6.76
C THR A 127 15.95 -2.87 -5.88
N ILE A 128 14.80 -3.32 -6.39
CA ILE A 128 13.53 -3.39 -5.65
C ILE A 128 13.71 -4.23 -4.39
N GLY A 129 14.24 -5.45 -4.52
CA GLY A 129 14.47 -6.34 -3.39
C GLY A 129 15.45 -5.79 -2.36
N LYS A 130 16.49 -5.06 -2.79
CA LYS A 130 17.41 -4.40 -1.86
C LYS A 130 16.69 -3.35 -1.01
N LEU A 131 15.99 -2.42 -1.66
CA LEU A 131 15.31 -1.30 -0.98
C LEU A 131 14.17 -1.81 -0.09
N ALA A 132 13.36 -2.75 -0.58
CA ALA A 132 12.25 -3.32 0.18
C ALA A 132 12.77 -4.06 1.43
N ARG A 133 13.87 -4.81 1.32
CA ARG A 133 14.49 -5.51 2.45
C ARG A 133 15.05 -4.54 3.50
N GLU A 134 15.64 -3.42 3.07
CA GLU A 134 16.15 -2.38 3.97
C GLU A 134 15.00 -1.77 4.80
N ASP A 135 13.91 -1.39 4.15
CA ASP A 135 12.74 -0.83 4.82
C ASP A 135 12.03 -1.86 5.72
N MET A 136 11.88 -3.11 5.26
CA MET A 136 11.34 -4.20 6.09
C MET A 136 12.20 -4.47 7.34
N ALA A 137 13.53 -4.38 7.23
CA ALA A 137 14.41 -4.60 8.36
C ALA A 137 14.27 -3.51 9.43
N VAL A 138 14.04 -2.26 9.00
CA VAL A 138 13.70 -1.15 9.90
C VAL A 138 12.33 -1.38 10.52
N PHE A 139 11.32 -1.68 9.70
CA PHE A 139 9.94 -1.88 10.15
C PHE A 139 9.78 -3.06 11.13
N LEU A 140 10.48 -4.17 10.92
CA LEU A 140 10.42 -5.36 11.77
C LEU A 140 11.46 -5.38 12.89
N GLU A 141 12.34 -4.37 12.93
CA GLU A 141 13.46 -4.26 13.88
C GLU A 141 14.35 -5.51 13.96
N ARG A 142 14.46 -6.26 12.87
CA ARG A 142 15.26 -7.50 12.81
C ARG A 142 15.77 -7.79 11.39
N PRO A 143 16.81 -8.62 11.23
CA PRO A 143 17.34 -8.94 9.91
C PRO A 143 16.32 -9.66 9.01
N VAL A 144 16.23 -9.22 7.75
CA VAL A 144 15.31 -9.77 6.74
C VAL A 144 16.06 -10.42 5.58
N HIS A 145 15.65 -11.64 5.22
CA HIS A 145 16.05 -12.35 4.02
C HIS A 145 14.88 -12.41 3.03
N LEU A 146 14.79 -11.40 2.16
CA LEU A 146 13.72 -11.26 1.18
C LEU A 146 14.05 -11.98 -0.14
N PHE A 147 13.13 -12.82 -0.60
CA PHE A 147 13.18 -13.49 -1.90
C PHE A 147 11.98 -13.04 -2.74
N LEU A 148 12.25 -12.54 -3.95
CA LEU A 148 11.24 -12.06 -4.88
C LEU A 148 11.16 -12.96 -6.11
N HIS A 149 9.94 -13.38 -6.46
CA HIS A 149 9.64 -14.13 -7.68
C HIS A 149 8.69 -13.32 -8.56
N VAL A 150 8.92 -13.30 -9.87
CA VAL A 150 7.99 -12.64 -10.82
C VAL A 150 7.26 -13.70 -11.62
N LYS A 151 5.94 -13.78 -11.46
CA LYS A 151 5.07 -14.75 -12.17
C LYS A 151 4.07 -14.03 -13.06
N LEU A 152 3.91 -14.52 -14.28
CA LEU A 152 2.82 -14.11 -15.16
C LEU A 152 1.53 -14.77 -14.64
N LYS A 153 0.50 -13.96 -14.40
CA LYS A 153 -0.84 -14.43 -14.06
C LYS A 153 -1.84 -13.49 -14.71
N GLU A 154 -2.43 -13.95 -15.81
CA GLU A 154 -3.50 -13.23 -16.48
C GLU A 154 -4.71 -13.09 -15.53
N ASN A 155 -5.38 -11.93 -15.58
CA ASN A 155 -6.57 -11.62 -14.77
C ASN A 155 -6.38 -11.74 -13.25
N TRP A 156 -5.16 -11.56 -12.73
CA TRP A 156 -4.92 -11.60 -11.28
C TRP A 156 -5.78 -10.56 -10.53
N SER A 157 -6.14 -9.44 -11.16
CA SER A 157 -6.96 -8.37 -10.59
C SER A 157 -8.42 -8.76 -10.38
N GLU A 158 -8.89 -9.84 -11.01
CA GLU A 158 -10.30 -10.30 -10.94
C GLU A 158 -10.49 -11.41 -9.90
N GLU A 159 -9.44 -11.78 -9.15
CA GLU A 159 -9.49 -12.90 -8.21
C GLU A 159 -10.13 -12.52 -6.86
N ARG A 160 -11.27 -13.15 -6.59
CA ARG A 160 -12.03 -13.02 -5.33
C ARG A 160 -11.22 -13.34 -4.06
N ALA A 161 -10.24 -14.24 -4.16
CA ALA A 161 -9.39 -14.64 -3.04
C ALA A 161 -8.60 -13.47 -2.42
N ARG A 162 -8.40 -12.37 -3.17
CA ARG A 162 -7.70 -11.19 -2.68
C ARG A 162 -8.54 -10.33 -1.75
N TYR A 163 -9.86 -10.30 -1.95
CA TYR A 163 -10.79 -9.64 -1.03
C TYR A 163 -10.75 -10.33 0.34
N GLU A 164 -10.75 -11.67 0.36
CA GLU A 164 -10.62 -12.46 1.59
C GLU A 164 -9.29 -12.18 2.33
N ALA A 165 -8.17 -12.04 1.61
CA ALA A 165 -6.87 -11.70 2.20
C ALA A 165 -6.81 -10.26 2.76
N MET A 166 -7.64 -9.35 2.25
CA MET A 166 -7.81 -7.98 2.73
C MET A 166 -8.91 -7.84 3.80
N GLY A 167 -9.58 -8.94 4.16
CA GLY A 167 -10.72 -8.93 5.09
C GLY A 167 -12.00 -8.30 4.52
N LEU A 168 -12.11 -8.20 3.20
CA LEU A 168 -13.27 -7.65 2.49
C LEU A 168 -14.19 -8.76 2.00
N GLU A 169 -15.50 -8.60 2.21
CA GLU A 169 -16.51 -9.48 1.63
C GLU A 169 -16.79 -9.09 0.17
N TRP A 170 -16.82 -10.08 -0.72
CA TRP A 170 -17.26 -9.88 -2.10
C TRP A 170 -18.79 -9.86 -2.12
N GLU A 171 -19.41 -8.68 -2.21
CA GLU A 171 -20.85 -8.59 -2.51
C GLU A 171 -21.10 -9.04 -3.96
N LYS A 172 -21.88 -10.10 -4.12
CA LYS A 172 -22.44 -10.49 -5.42
C LYS A 172 -23.70 -9.66 -5.67
N GLU A 173 -23.75 -8.95 -6.78
CA GLU A 173 -25.03 -8.68 -7.47
C GLU A 173 -25.67 -10.00 -7.94
#